data_AF-A0A9D3ZJN6-F1
#
_entry.id   AF-A0A9D3ZJN6-F1
#
_cell.length_a   1.000
_cell.length_b   1.000
_cell.length_c   1.000
_cell.angle_alpha   90.00
_cell.angle_beta   90.00
_cell.angle_gamma   90.00
#
_symmetry.space_group_name_H-M   'P 1'
#
loop_
_entity.id
_entity.type
_entity.pdbx_description
1 polymer ?
#
loop_
_entity_poly.entity_id
_entity_poly.type
_entity_poly.pdbx_seq_one_letter_code
_entity_poly.pdbx_strand_id
1 'polypeptide(L)'
;MEGSSKSPELSPSIIEECCYIVEQSLNFVYRASRMGNSIGPLEIRAVKHGTFDELMDFCVSKGSSVNQHKTPRCIKLEEALKILNLRVVGRYFSQQLPGYKTLKWKLNKEYVMHVRKINSVSD
;
A
#
# COMPACT_ATOMS: atom_id res chain seq x y z
N MET A 1 29.74 -19.26 13.89
CA MET A 1 28.59 -18.71 14.63
C MET A 1 27.63 -18.14 13.61
N GLU A 2 26.72 -18.97 13.12
CA GLU A 2 25.74 -18.58 12.11
C GLU A 2 24.53 -18.01 12.86
N GLY A 3 24.51 -16.69 12.99
CA GLY A 3 23.38 -15.97 13.55
C GLY A 3 22.22 -16.07 12.57
N SER A 4 21.35 -17.06 12.76
CA SER A 4 20.03 -17.11 12.14
C SER A 4 19.23 -15.91 12.65
N SER A 5 19.44 -14.75 12.01
CA SER A 5 18.57 -13.61 12.17
C SER A 5 17.23 -14.00 11.58
N LYS A 6 16.34 -14.56 12.40
CA LYS A 6 14.93 -14.67 12.05
C LYS A 6 14.46 -13.24 11.82
N SER A 7 14.43 -12.81 10.55
CA SER A 7 13.66 -11.65 10.16
C SER A 7 12.25 -11.87 10.69
N PRO A 8 11.59 -10.87 11.30
CA PRO A 8 10.21 -11.03 11.73
C PRO A 8 9.43 -11.55 10.52
N GLU A 9 8.85 -12.75 10.63
CA GLU A 9 7.94 -13.26 9.62
C GLU A 9 6.72 -12.34 9.67
N LEU A 10 6.76 -11.28 8.87
CA LEU A 10 5.62 -10.40 8.69
C LEU A 10 4.53 -11.23 8.03
N SER A 11 3.46 -11.49 8.78
CA SER A 11 2.33 -12.22 8.20
C SER A 11 1.82 -11.46 6.97
N PRO A 12 1.48 -12.17 5.86
CA PRO A 12 0.94 -11.54 4.66
C PRO A 12 -0.23 -10.59 4.95
N SER A 13 -1.10 -10.97 5.88
CA SER A 13 -2.25 -10.18 6.30
C SER A 13 -1.91 -8.78 6.84
N ILE A 14 -0.77 -8.64 7.52
CA ILE A 14 -0.31 -7.34 8.03
C ILE A 14 0.10 -6.43 6.87
N ILE A 15 0.81 -6.99 5.87
CA ILE A 15 1.27 -6.20 4.72
C ILE A 15 0.07 -5.83 3.83
N GLU A 16 -0.93 -6.70 3.70
CA GLU A 16 -2.18 -6.38 3.01
C GLU A 16 -2.97 -5.26 3.71
N GLU A 17 -3.03 -5.25 5.06
CA GLU A 17 -3.62 -4.13 5.79
C GLU A 17 -2.79 -2.84 5.59
N CYS A 18 -1.46 -2.92 5.51
CA CYS A 18 -0.63 -1.78 5.12
C CYS A 18 -0.99 -1.26 3.72
N CYS A 19 -1.22 -2.13 2.73
CA CYS A 19 -1.70 -1.70 1.41
C CYS A 19 -2.99 -0.89 1.53
N TYR A 20 -3.95 -1.38 2.32
CA TYR A 20 -5.22 -0.71 2.55
C TYR A 20 -5.09 0.64 3.28
N ILE A 21 -4.22 0.73 4.29
CA ILE A 21 -3.93 1.98 5.00
C ILE A 21 -3.33 3.03 4.05
N VAL A 22 -2.42 2.62 3.17
CA VAL A 22 -1.86 3.52 2.14
C VAL A 22 -2.97 4.01 1.23
N GLU A 23 -3.82 3.13 0.68
CA GLU A 23 -4.95 3.54 -0.19
C GLU A 23 -5.89 4.54 0.51
N GLN A 24 -6.17 4.35 1.81
CA GLN A 24 -7.01 5.28 2.56
C GLN A 24 -6.37 6.65 2.76
N SER A 25 -5.05 6.73 2.86
CA SER A 25 -4.31 7.99 3.04
C SER A 25 -4.22 8.83 1.76
N LEU A 26 -4.50 8.22 0.60
CA LEU A 26 -4.52 8.90 -0.69
C LEU A 26 -5.76 9.80 -0.85
N ASN A 27 -5.67 10.74 -1.78
CA ASN A 27 -6.70 11.76 -1.99
C ASN A 27 -8.05 11.16 -2.44
N PHE A 28 -9.09 11.99 -2.38
CA PHE A 28 -10.45 11.58 -2.77
C PHE A 28 -10.52 11.03 -4.21
N VAL A 29 -9.78 11.64 -5.15
CA VAL A 29 -9.78 11.22 -6.56
C VAL A 29 -9.26 9.79 -6.70
N TYR A 30 -8.16 9.44 -6.04
CA TYR A 30 -7.65 8.07 -6.04
C TYR A 30 -8.69 7.09 -5.49
N ARG A 31 -9.28 7.40 -4.34
CA ARG A 31 -10.26 6.51 -3.69
C ARG A 31 -11.53 6.32 -4.54
N ALA A 32 -12.02 7.39 -5.16
CA ALA A 32 -13.15 7.34 -6.08
C ALA A 32 -12.84 6.47 -7.32
N SER A 33 -11.67 6.67 -7.93
CA SER A 33 -11.20 5.86 -9.05
C SER A 33 -11.02 4.38 -8.69
N ARG A 34 -10.51 4.10 -7.49
CA ARG A 34 -10.38 2.73 -6.96
C ARG A 34 -11.74 2.05 -6.74
N MET A 35 -12.74 2.78 -6.26
CA MET A 35 -14.13 2.29 -6.12
C MET A 35 -14.85 2.16 -7.47
N GLY A 36 -14.51 2.99 -8.45
CA GLY A 36 -15.01 2.95 -9.82
C GLY A 36 -14.25 2.00 -10.75
N ASN A 37 -13.37 1.14 -10.21
CA ASN A 37 -12.56 0.16 -10.94
C ASN A 37 -11.63 0.72 -12.05
N SER A 38 -11.37 2.03 -12.08
CA SER A 38 -10.42 2.62 -13.03
C SER A 38 -8.96 2.52 -12.55
N ILE A 39 -8.76 2.31 -11.25
CA ILE A 39 -7.47 2.00 -10.64
C ILE A 39 -7.57 0.61 -9.97
N GLY A 40 -6.60 -0.25 -10.25
CA GLY A 40 -6.49 -1.57 -9.60
C GLY A 40 -6.06 -1.49 -8.14
N PRO A 41 -6.07 -2.62 -7.40
CA PRO A 41 -5.59 -2.67 -6.02
C PRO A 41 -4.15 -2.18 -5.89
N LEU A 42 -3.87 -1.33 -4.89
CA LEU A 42 -2.50 -0.97 -4.56
C LEU A 42 -1.68 -2.22 -4.21
N GLU A 43 -0.47 -2.30 -4.78
CA GLU A 43 0.48 -3.37 -4.55
C GLU A 43 1.67 -2.86 -3.73
N ILE A 44 2.02 -3.57 -2.65
CA ILE A 44 3.31 -3.45 -1.97
C ILE A 44 4.17 -4.66 -2.37
N ARG A 45 5.38 -4.39 -2.87
CA ARG A 45 6.39 -5.41 -3.17
C ARG A 45 7.48 -5.36 -2.12
N ALA A 46 7.60 -6.43 -1.33
CA ALA A 46 8.73 -6.61 -0.44
C ALA A 46 9.95 -7.02 -1.27
N VAL A 47 11.10 -6.39 -1.02
CA VAL A 47 12.37 -6.69 -1.71
C VAL A 47 13.40 -7.24 -0.74
N LYS A 48 14.37 -8.00 -1.27
CA LYS A 48 15.49 -8.52 -0.48
C LYS A 48 16.27 -7.36 0.17
N HIS A 49 16.82 -7.60 1.37
CA HIS A 49 17.79 -6.68 1.97
C HIS A 49 18.94 -6.38 1.00
N GLY A 50 19.38 -5.11 0.94
CA GLY A 50 20.42 -4.65 0.02
C GLY A 50 19.94 -4.24 -1.38
N THR A 51 18.65 -4.45 -1.72
CA THR A 51 18.11 -4.05 -3.03
C THR A 51 18.25 -2.55 -3.32
N PHE A 52 18.08 -1.71 -2.29
CA PHE A 52 18.21 -0.25 -2.45
C PHE A 52 19.66 0.22 -2.54
N ASP A 53 20.61 -0.53 -1.95
CA ASP A 53 22.04 -0.25 -2.09
C ASP A 53 22.48 -0.48 -3.54
N GLU A 54 22.03 -1.58 -4.14
CA GLU A 54 22.32 -1.85 -5.56
C GLU A 54 21.62 -0.87 -6.51
N LEU A 55 20.40 -0.43 -6.16
CA LEU A 55 19.73 0.64 -6.90
C LEU A 55 20.54 1.95 -6.84
N MET A 56 21.13 2.26 -5.68
CA MET A 56 22.01 3.41 -5.51
C MET A 56 23.28 3.26 -6.36
N ASP A 57 23.93 2.10 -6.33
CA ASP A 57 25.12 1.82 -7.15
C ASP A 57 24.82 2.02 -8.65
N PHE A 58 23.65 1.57 -9.10
CA PHE A 58 23.17 1.81 -10.46
C PHE A 58 22.96 3.30 -10.77
N CYS A 59 22.36 4.06 -9.84
CA CYS A 59 22.21 5.50 -10.03
C CYS A 59 23.56 6.23 -10.10
N VAL A 60 24.54 5.79 -9.30
CA VAL A 60 25.92 6.31 -9.31
C VAL A 60 26.62 5.98 -10.63
N SER A 61 26.47 4.75 -11.14
CA SER A 61 27.03 4.36 -12.44
C SER A 61 26.43 5.15 -13.61
N LYS A 62 25.21 5.68 -13.45
CA LYS A 62 24.57 6.59 -14.42
C LYS A 62 24.92 8.07 -14.21
N GLY A 63 25.85 8.39 -13.29
CA GLY A 63 26.38 9.73 -13.07
C GLY A 63 25.80 10.50 -11.89
N SER A 64 25.02 9.85 -11.02
CA SER A 64 24.59 10.50 -9.77
C SER A 64 25.74 10.62 -8.77
N SER A 65 25.82 11.75 -8.07
CA SER A 65 26.78 11.91 -6.98
C SER A 65 26.38 11.07 -5.76
N VAL A 66 27.31 10.26 -5.27
CA VAL A 66 27.13 9.44 -4.05
C VAL A 66 26.74 10.32 -2.86
N ASN A 67 27.42 11.46 -2.70
CA ASN A 67 27.25 12.36 -1.55
C ASN A 67 25.92 13.15 -1.56
N GLN A 68 25.12 13.03 -2.62
CA GLN A 68 23.82 13.69 -2.76
C GLN A 68 22.69 12.71 -3.05
N HIS A 69 22.97 11.41 -3.07
CA HIS A 69 21.96 10.42 -3.43
C HIS A 69 20.85 10.40 -2.37
N LYS A 70 19.62 10.57 -2.85
CA LYS A 70 18.39 10.27 -2.10
C LYS A 70 17.63 9.24 -2.89
N THR A 71 17.11 8.22 -2.23
CA THR A 71 16.27 7.22 -2.88
C THR A 71 15.06 7.92 -3.51
N PRO A 72 14.88 7.81 -4.85
CA PRO A 72 13.76 8.47 -5.52
C PRO A 72 12.44 7.87 -5.05
N ARG A 73 11.44 8.73 -4.82
CA ARG A 73 10.09 8.31 -4.41
C ARG A 73 9.32 7.60 -5.53
N CYS A 74 9.67 7.89 -6.79
CA CYS A 74 9.07 7.29 -7.97
C CYS A 74 10.15 7.08 -9.04
N ILE A 75 10.18 5.88 -9.62
CA ILE A 75 11.17 5.46 -10.61
C ILE A 75 10.43 5.13 -11.91
N LYS A 76 10.84 5.75 -13.00
CA LYS A 76 10.30 5.50 -14.35
C LYS A 76 11.29 4.81 -15.27
N LEU A 77 12.58 4.83 -14.92
CA LEU A 77 13.63 4.24 -15.73
C LEU A 77 13.52 2.71 -15.68
N GLU A 78 13.36 2.10 -16.85
CA GLU A 78 13.08 0.66 -16.97
C GLU A 78 14.19 -0.21 -16.37
N GLU A 79 15.45 0.19 -16.53
CA GLU A 79 16.63 -0.50 -15.99
C GLU A 79 16.62 -0.54 -14.46
N ALA A 80 16.28 0.58 -13.82
CA ALA A 80 16.11 0.66 -12.37
C ALA A 80 14.91 -0.16 -11.88
N LEU A 81 13.81 -0.17 -12.63
CA LEU A 81 12.67 -1.04 -12.33
C LEU A 81 13.01 -2.53 -12.43
N LYS A 82 13.87 -2.93 -13.38
CA LYS A 82 14.37 -4.31 -13.49
C LYS A 82 15.13 -4.73 -12.24
N ILE A 83 16.03 -3.87 -11.72
CA ILE A 83 16.79 -4.13 -10.47
C ILE A 83 15.84 -4.41 -9.30
N LEU A 84 14.81 -3.57 -9.13
CA LEU A 84 13.80 -3.74 -8.09
C LEU A 84 12.99 -5.03 -8.28
N ASN A 85 12.48 -5.26 -9.49
CA ASN A 85 11.60 -6.39 -9.80
C ASN A 85 12.29 -7.75 -9.67
N LEU A 86 13.58 -7.84 -10.01
CA LEU A 86 14.37 -9.07 -9.88
C LEU A 86 14.60 -9.48 -8.42
N ARG A 87 14.43 -8.56 -7.47
CA ARG A 87 14.71 -8.79 -6.04
C ARG A 87 13.46 -8.79 -5.17
N VAL A 88 12.29 -8.86 -5.79
CA VAL A 88 11.02 -8.99 -5.07
C VAL A 88 10.94 -10.35 -4.40
N VAL A 89 10.73 -10.36 -3.09
CA VAL A 89 10.55 -11.56 -2.26
C VAL A 89 9.09 -11.76 -1.83
N GLY A 90 8.23 -10.78 -2.05
CA GLY A 90 6.79 -10.89 -1.78
C GLY A 90 5.98 -9.80 -2.47
N ARG A 91 4.73 -10.13 -2.84
CA ARG A 91 3.79 -9.21 -3.49
C ARG A 91 2.47 -9.27 -2.74
N TYR A 92 1.97 -8.12 -2.33
CA TYR A 92 0.80 -7.99 -1.47
C TYR A 92 -0.11 -6.93 -2.03
N PHE A 93 -1.41 -7.21 -2.08
CA PHE A 93 -2.39 -6.32 -2.68
C PHE A 93 -3.40 -5.85 -1.63
N SER A 94 -3.93 -4.64 -1.80
CA SER A 94 -5.06 -4.18 -0.99
C SER A 94 -6.30 -5.03 -1.27
N GLN A 95 -6.77 -5.75 -0.26
CA GLN A 95 -7.94 -6.64 -0.37
C GLN A 95 -9.28 -5.90 -0.21
N GLN A 96 -9.26 -4.61 0.17
CA GLN A 96 -10.45 -3.83 0.50
C GLN A 96 -10.49 -2.51 -0.27
N LEU A 97 -11.70 -2.01 -0.55
CA LEU A 97 -11.87 -0.70 -1.19
C LEU A 97 -11.70 0.45 -0.17
N PRO A 98 -10.99 1.55 -0.51
CA PRO A 98 -10.66 2.65 0.41
C PRO A 98 -11.84 3.54 0.84
N GLY A 99 -13.08 3.11 0.63
CA GLY A 99 -14.29 3.74 1.15
C GLY A 99 -15.18 2.80 1.98
N TYR A 100 -14.84 1.50 2.08
CA TYR A 100 -15.71 0.48 2.68
C TYR A 100 -16.05 0.77 4.14
N LYS A 101 -15.06 1.11 4.99
CA LYS A 101 -15.30 1.43 6.42
C LYS A 101 -16.22 2.66 6.57
N THR A 102 -16.03 3.70 5.75
CA THR A 102 -16.87 4.90 5.75
C THR A 102 -18.29 4.63 5.28
N LEU A 103 -18.46 3.86 4.19
CA LEU A 103 -19.78 3.48 3.68
C LEU A 103 -20.52 2.57 4.67
N LYS A 104 -19.83 1.58 5.25
CA LYS A 104 -20.39 0.69 6.28
C LYS A 104 -20.84 1.46 7.52
N TRP A 105 -20.05 2.42 7.99
CA TRP A 105 -20.44 3.27 9.12
C TRP A 105 -21.65 4.17 8.79
N LYS A 106 -21.67 4.78 7.60
CA LYS A 106 -22.81 5.59 7.14
C LYS A 106 -24.11 4.76 7.05
N LEU A 107 -24.05 3.59 6.42
CA LEU A 107 -25.19 2.67 6.30
C LEU A 107 -25.68 2.19 7.67
N ASN A 108 -24.77 1.78 8.56
CA ASN A 108 -25.14 1.37 9.91
C ASN A 108 -25.76 2.54 10.70
N LYS A 109 -25.25 3.76 10.54
CA LYS A 109 -25.80 4.96 11.18
C LYS A 109 -27.19 5.28 10.65
N GLU A 110 -27.41 5.27 9.33
CA GLU A 110 -28.73 5.47 8.72
C GLU A 110 -29.75 4.42 9.16
N TYR A 111 -29.36 3.14 9.17
CA TYR A 111 -30.20 2.05 9.66
C TYR A 111 -30.61 2.26 11.12
N VAL A 112 -29.66 2.55 12.01
CA VAL A 112 -29.93 2.79 13.44
C VAL A 112 -30.84 4.02 13.64
N MET A 113 -30.66 5.08 12.85
CA MET A 113 -31.53 6.26 12.90
C MET A 113 -32.94 5.96 12.41
N HIS A 114 -33.08 5.15 11.35
CA HIS A 114 -34.39 4.76 10.81
C HIS A 114 -35.17 3.88 11.79
N VAL A 115 -34.53 2.88 12.39
CA VAL A 115 -35.15 2.00 13.41
C VAL A 115 -35.61 2.81 14.63
N ARG A 116 -34.81 3.77 15.11
CA ARG A 116 -35.22 4.65 16.21
C ARG A 116 -36.45 5.50 15.88
N LYS A 117 -36.57 5.97 14.64
CA LYS A 117 -37.72 6.78 14.20
C LYS A 117 -39.01 5.96 14.08
N ILE A 118 -38.92 4.69 13.69
CA ILE A 118 -40.08 3.78 13.68
C ILE A 118 -40.57 3.54 15.10
N ASN A 119 -39.67 3.26 16.04
CA ASN A 119 -40.04 2.97 17.42
C ASN A 119 -40.57 4.19 18.20
N SER A 120 -40.30 5.42 17.75
CA SER A 120 -40.83 6.65 18.36
C SER A 120 -42.21 7.08 17.83
N VAL A 121 -42.74 6.41 16.81
CA VAL A 121 -44.07 6.71 16.21
C VAL A 121 -45.15 5.74 16.73
N SER A 122 -44.75 4.76 17.54
CA SER A 122 -45.64 3.72 18.09
C SER A 122 -46.13 4.02 19.52
N ASP A 123 -45.87 5.22 20.05
CA ASP A 123 -46.42 5.77 21.30
C ASP A 123 -47.39 6.93 20.97
#